data_AF-A0AA88IP69-F1
#
_entry.id   AF-A0AA88IP69-F1
#
_cell.length_a   1.000
_cell.length_b   1.000
_cell.length_c   1.000
_cell.angle_alpha   90.00
_cell.angle_beta   90.00
_cell.angle_gamma   90.00
#
_symmetry.space_group_name_H-M   'P 1'
#
loop_
_entity.id
_entity.type
_entity.pdbx_description
1 polymer ?
#
loop_
_entity_poly.entity_id
_entity_poly.type
_entity_poly.pdbx_seq_one_letter_code
_entity_poly.pdbx_strand_id
1 'polypeptide(L)'
;MFRFAGSLGRLASPSPNRTTLMIHKSTNRCLWSRRSFQGSTFNGIRSFFQQETRMLECNDQTQDLNLRVPDLAAPKNHLDPRATFNQELKECQSPSDVLDLVDRCNLAHWCISNSLTRMWHTTKKMADEQRHWELRLMTEHPTFEKLCHSARVNAPRMNSHNLAFTLLALVKLRVSQSSYVVQTLLRVIQERLNEFENEKALSVLSSCLAEMESSKNADALKQGLKFILEERIPGIQSVMLLHTTMRLFGKDTSPAIKQKLERKALTLVDQFSLTNMQYMLDTLAIIRLNSKPLLDICGKKLAENVHSISFTRLMAMLKSCSELRHRNLHLFTSISEYMASTIPMWSNKQVLLLLLEFKRLRFRPVALMDAFAERIIQKPDSLTLRDLQGILKSYSFLNHHLKENQHAFLESVTHVLHSYLPKMSNTDLLKAISCLCVIGHFPQAPLEKLLRNEVLDELLKEVESPFSVRQERLLRTLDLCLQLDQHALHLPVSSIPNLRHLPPQSRPGNPAILSTLKDLLGEDAVTDSVVAEGHYFIDCVATLPPTTKEDQTVRIALLFASPTSFCFGTTHPIGAVALNIRHLKLLGYEPVLVPVQELISQTAEERTDLLKKLIFPQQEYSECVQDSEVK
;
A
#
# COMPACT_ATOMS: atom_id res chain seq x y z
N MET A 1 -46.11 38.72 -2.58
CA MET A 1 -45.71 40.01 -3.21
C MET A 1 -44.40 39.72 -3.95
N PHE A 2 -44.21 39.79 -5.25
CA PHE A 2 -44.96 40.31 -6.40
C PHE A 2 -44.87 39.30 -7.57
N ARG A 3 -45.72 39.52 -8.57
CA ARG A 3 -46.13 38.64 -9.67
C ARG A 3 -45.63 39.18 -11.03
N PHE A 4 -45.35 38.26 -11.98
CA PHE A 4 -45.49 38.35 -13.47
C PHE A 4 -44.59 39.35 -14.24
N ALA A 5 -44.24 39.23 -15.53
CA ALA A 5 -44.77 38.52 -16.72
C ALA A 5 -43.59 38.12 -17.66
N GLY A 6 -43.62 37.14 -18.58
CA GLY A 6 -44.47 36.94 -19.78
C GLY A 6 -43.75 37.51 -21.02
N SER A 7 -43.23 36.74 -22.00
CA SER A 7 -43.94 36.18 -23.18
C SER A 7 -42.85 35.69 -24.19
N LEU A 8 -42.86 34.43 -24.65
CA LEU A 8 -43.34 33.91 -25.95
C LEU A 8 -42.59 34.36 -27.23
N GLY A 9 -41.90 33.41 -27.86
CA GLY A 9 -41.46 33.44 -29.26
C GLY A 9 -40.82 32.11 -29.69
N ARG A 10 -41.56 31.27 -30.44
CA ARG A 10 -41.17 29.95 -30.95
C ARG A 10 -40.26 30.07 -32.19
N LEU A 11 -39.30 29.15 -32.37
CA LEU A 11 -39.24 28.14 -33.46
C LEU A 11 -37.88 27.41 -33.54
N ALA A 12 -37.96 26.12 -33.87
CA ALA A 12 -36.95 25.23 -34.45
C ALA A 12 -35.82 24.65 -33.57
N SER A 13 -35.91 23.34 -33.33
CA SER A 13 -34.80 22.42 -33.00
C SER A 13 -34.02 22.05 -34.27
N PRO A 14 -32.70 21.72 -34.22
CA PRO A 14 -32.31 20.34 -33.89
C PRO A 14 -30.96 20.13 -33.16
N SER A 15 -30.95 19.08 -32.31
CA SER A 15 -29.83 18.18 -31.97
C SER A 15 -28.60 18.66 -31.16
N PRO A 16 -27.96 17.75 -30.40
CA PRO A 16 -27.09 18.07 -29.27
C PRO A 16 -25.61 17.87 -29.60
N ASN A 17 -24.74 18.80 -29.19
CA ASN A 17 -23.30 18.54 -29.07
C ASN A 17 -22.65 19.58 -28.16
N ARG A 18 -22.36 19.21 -26.91
CA ARG A 18 -21.31 19.85 -26.10
C ARG A 18 -20.81 18.92 -25.00
N THR A 19 -19.72 18.24 -25.33
CA THR A 19 -18.50 18.11 -24.52
C THR A 19 -18.66 18.00 -23.00
N THR A 20 -18.71 16.75 -22.51
CA THR A 20 -18.48 16.44 -21.10
C THR A 20 -16.99 16.18 -20.87
N LEU A 21 -16.35 17.06 -20.10
CA LEU A 21 -15.01 16.86 -19.54
C LEU A 21 -15.05 15.67 -18.56
N MET A 22 -14.53 14.51 -18.97
CA MET A 22 -14.43 13.32 -18.12
C MET A 22 -13.08 13.33 -17.39
N ILE A 23 -13.11 13.70 -16.11
CA ILE A 23 -12.00 13.55 -15.18
C ILE A 23 -11.85 12.05 -14.85
N HIS A 24 -10.74 11.46 -15.28
CA HIS A 24 -10.37 10.07 -15.03
C HIS A 24 -10.35 9.73 -13.51
N LYS A 25 -11.32 8.93 -13.05
CA LYS A 25 -11.22 8.20 -11.78
C LYS A 25 -10.40 6.92 -12.01
N SER A 26 -9.17 6.88 -11.49
CA SER A 26 -8.40 5.64 -11.38
C SER A 26 -8.93 4.82 -10.19
N THR A 27 -9.64 3.74 -10.49
CA THR A 27 -10.11 2.75 -9.51
C THR A 27 -9.01 1.74 -9.21
N ASN A 28 -8.09 2.08 -8.30
CA ASN A 28 -7.28 1.09 -7.61
C ASN A 28 -8.04 0.61 -6.36
N ARG A 29 -8.71 -0.54 -6.47
CA ARG A 29 -9.25 -1.28 -5.31
C ARG A 29 -8.09 -1.90 -4.54
N CYS A 30 -7.85 -1.40 -3.32
CA CYS A 30 -6.96 -2.04 -2.35
C CYS A 30 -7.51 -3.43 -2.00
N LEU A 31 -6.90 -4.48 -2.56
CA LEU A 31 -7.16 -5.88 -2.25
C LEU A 31 -6.29 -6.33 -1.08
N TRP A 32 -6.65 -5.91 0.13
CA TRP A 32 -6.41 -6.66 1.37
C TRP A 32 -7.65 -6.54 2.26
N SER A 33 -8.56 -7.50 2.05
CA SER A 33 -9.48 -8.11 3.03
C SER A 33 -10.16 -7.15 4.04
N ARG A 34 -11.22 -6.46 3.63
CA ARG A 34 -12.58 -6.88 4.03
C ARG A 34 -12.87 -8.30 3.54
N ARG A 35 -12.73 -9.29 4.41
CA ARG A 35 -13.55 -10.50 4.32
C ARG A 35 -14.92 -10.18 4.91
N SER A 36 -15.77 -9.55 4.11
CA SER A 36 -17.21 -9.75 4.26
C SER A 36 -17.50 -11.13 3.72
N PHE A 37 -17.53 -12.14 4.59
CA PHE A 37 -18.19 -13.39 4.26
C PHE A 37 -19.68 -13.10 4.18
N GLN A 38 -20.18 -12.80 2.98
CA GLN A 38 -21.54 -13.15 2.61
C GLN A 38 -21.55 -14.67 2.39
N GLY A 39 -21.54 -15.41 3.50
CA GLY A 39 -22.05 -16.77 3.53
C GLY A 39 -23.53 -16.66 3.85
N SER A 40 -24.37 -17.04 2.92
CA SER A 40 -25.82 -17.18 3.09
C SER A 40 -26.12 -18.27 4.12
N THR A 41 -26.10 -17.92 5.40
CA THR A 41 -26.73 -18.66 6.53
C THR A 41 -26.54 -17.86 7.82
N PHE A 42 -27.22 -16.74 7.97
CA PHE A 42 -27.45 -16.07 9.26
C PHE A 42 -28.78 -15.28 9.19
N ASN A 43 -29.86 -15.95 8.77
CA ASN A 43 -31.21 -15.41 8.85
C ASN A 43 -31.89 -15.63 10.22
N GLY A 44 -31.22 -16.31 11.16
CA GLY A 44 -31.81 -16.68 12.46
C GLY A 44 -31.87 -15.58 13.54
N ILE A 45 -31.23 -14.43 13.35
CA ILE A 45 -31.19 -13.36 14.38
C ILE A 45 -32.22 -12.23 14.09
N ARG A 46 -32.97 -12.31 12.99
CA ARG A 46 -34.00 -11.31 12.65
C ARG A 46 -35.35 -11.53 13.35
N SER A 47 -35.64 -12.74 13.84
CA SER A 47 -37.01 -13.11 14.22
C SER A 47 -37.37 -13.02 15.71
N PHE A 48 -36.44 -12.67 16.60
CA PHE A 48 -36.70 -12.71 18.06
C PHE A 48 -36.93 -11.35 18.74
N PHE A 49 -36.86 -10.22 18.02
CA PHE A 49 -37.00 -8.87 18.62
C PHE A 49 -38.23 -8.09 18.15
N GLN A 50 -39.29 -8.76 17.70
CA GLN A 50 -40.58 -8.14 17.36
C GLN A 50 -41.74 -8.85 18.04
N GLN A 51 -42.11 -8.36 19.23
CA GLN A 51 -43.43 -8.44 19.91
C GLN A 51 -43.19 -8.18 21.41
N GLU A 52 -44.10 -7.63 22.21
CA GLU A 52 -45.28 -6.79 22.04
C GLU A 52 -45.53 -6.17 23.43
N THR A 53 -46.03 -4.95 23.46
CA THR A 53 -46.33 -4.19 24.66
C THR A 53 -47.46 -4.88 25.46
N ARG A 54 -47.20 -5.29 26.71
CA ARG A 54 -48.27 -5.52 27.70
C ARG A 54 -47.96 -4.79 28.99
N MET A 55 -48.80 -3.80 29.28
CA MET A 55 -48.93 -3.15 30.57
C MET A 55 -49.37 -4.19 31.60
N LEU A 56 -48.68 -4.24 32.74
CA LEU A 56 -49.18 -4.87 33.96
C LEU A 56 -48.94 -3.90 35.10
N GLU A 57 -50.05 -3.55 35.73
CA GLU A 57 -50.22 -2.53 36.75
C GLU A 57 -49.50 -2.91 38.05
N CYS A 58 -49.00 -1.88 38.72
CA CYS A 58 -48.37 -1.94 40.02
C CYS A 58 -49.44 -2.19 41.09
N ASN A 59 -49.32 -3.27 41.86
CA ASN A 59 -50.05 -3.43 43.11
C ASN A 59 -49.07 -3.34 44.27
N ASP A 60 -49.15 -2.21 44.97
CA ASP A 60 -48.65 -2.01 46.32
C ASP A 60 -49.40 -2.93 47.29
N GLN A 61 -48.70 -3.85 47.95
CA GLN A 61 -49.08 -4.32 49.27
C GLN A 61 -47.85 -4.45 50.16
N THR A 62 -47.69 -3.42 50.98
CA THR A 62 -46.96 -3.39 52.24
C THR A 62 -47.50 -4.47 53.17
N GLN A 63 -46.63 -5.34 53.68
CA GLN A 63 -46.87 -6.05 54.94
C GLN A 63 -45.62 -5.99 55.81
N ASP A 64 -45.85 -5.47 57.01
CA ASP A 64 -44.90 -5.16 58.05
C ASP A 64 -44.43 -6.38 58.86
N LEU A 65 -43.15 -6.28 59.27
CA LEU A 65 -42.54 -6.72 60.53
C LEU A 65 -42.56 -8.23 60.90
N ASN A 66 -41.35 -8.80 60.99
CA ASN A 66 -40.76 -9.04 62.31
C ASN A 66 -39.24 -9.28 62.25
N LEU A 67 -38.52 -8.44 63.00
CA LEU A 67 -37.11 -8.59 63.31
C LEU A 67 -36.87 -9.88 64.11
N ARG A 68 -35.96 -10.72 63.62
CA ARG A 68 -35.13 -11.58 64.47
C ARG A 68 -33.68 -11.19 64.24
N VAL A 69 -33.08 -10.61 65.27
CA VAL A 69 -31.63 -10.43 65.40
C VAL A 69 -31.04 -11.81 65.72
N PRO A 70 -29.97 -12.23 65.03
CA PRO A 70 -29.00 -13.13 65.64
C PRO A 70 -27.61 -12.48 65.71
N ASP A 71 -27.12 -12.46 66.95
CA ASP A 71 -25.75 -12.58 67.44
C ASP A 71 -24.56 -12.18 66.56
N LEU A 72 -23.80 -11.24 67.13
CA LEU A 72 -22.40 -10.95 66.83
C LEU A 72 -21.49 -12.12 67.23
N ALA A 73 -20.89 -12.80 66.24
CA ALA A 73 -19.55 -13.37 66.37
C ALA A 73 -18.98 -13.82 65.01
N ALA A 74 -18.06 -13.02 64.44
CA ALA A 74 -16.80 -13.46 63.79
C ALA A 74 -16.19 -12.30 62.98
N PRO A 75 -14.86 -12.06 63.04
CA PRO A 75 -14.22 -11.02 62.25
C PRO A 75 -14.05 -11.53 60.82
N LYS A 76 -15.02 -11.29 59.94
CA LYS A 76 -14.83 -11.45 58.50
C LYS A 76 -14.16 -10.20 57.98
N ASN A 77 -12.92 -10.34 57.51
CA ASN A 77 -12.31 -9.41 56.56
C ASN A 77 -13.23 -9.34 55.33
N HIS A 78 -14.23 -8.45 55.35
CA HIS A 78 -15.12 -8.21 54.24
C HIS A 78 -14.33 -7.51 53.12
N LEU A 79 -13.70 -8.30 52.25
CA LEU A 79 -13.25 -7.82 50.95
C LEU A 79 -14.49 -7.29 50.20
N ASP A 80 -14.38 -6.07 49.66
CA ASP A 80 -15.41 -5.44 48.83
C ASP A 80 -15.93 -6.44 47.78
N PRO A 81 -17.25 -6.73 47.72
CA PRO A 81 -17.83 -7.62 46.72
C PRO A 81 -17.43 -7.27 45.28
N ARG A 82 -17.18 -5.98 45.00
CA ARG A 82 -16.68 -5.52 43.69
C ARG A 82 -15.23 -5.93 43.45
N ALA A 83 -14.38 -5.86 44.47
CA ALA A 83 -12.98 -6.26 44.37
C ALA A 83 -12.88 -7.77 44.12
N THR A 84 -13.66 -8.55 44.88
CA THR A 84 -13.74 -10.02 44.73
C THR A 84 -14.22 -10.41 43.33
N PHE A 85 -15.30 -9.80 42.84
CA PHE A 85 -15.78 -10.03 41.48
C PHE A 85 -14.73 -9.68 40.41
N ASN A 86 -14.06 -8.53 40.53
CA ASN A 86 -13.05 -8.13 39.55
C ASN A 86 -11.81 -9.03 39.59
N GLN A 87 -11.54 -9.71 40.71
CA GLN A 87 -10.49 -10.72 40.80
C GLN A 87 -10.92 -11.99 40.09
N GLU A 88 -12.11 -12.54 40.39
CA GLU A 88 -12.65 -13.72 39.70
C GLU A 88 -12.79 -13.48 38.18
N LEU A 89 -13.20 -12.28 37.78
CA LEU A 89 -13.34 -11.91 36.37
C LEU A 89 -12.00 -11.97 35.60
N LYS A 90 -10.87 -11.74 36.29
CA LYS A 90 -9.54 -11.85 35.67
C LYS A 90 -9.14 -13.30 35.41
N GLU A 91 -9.73 -14.26 36.14
CA GLU A 91 -9.46 -15.68 36.00
C GLU A 91 -10.29 -16.34 34.88
N CYS A 92 -11.44 -15.75 34.51
CA CYS A 92 -12.30 -16.24 33.42
C CYS A 92 -11.55 -16.37 32.08
N GLN A 93 -11.57 -17.53 31.44
CA GLN A 93 -10.85 -17.82 30.19
C GLN A 93 -11.76 -17.81 28.96
N SER A 94 -13.07 -17.94 29.13
CA SER A 94 -14.07 -17.90 28.07
C SER A 94 -15.16 -16.84 28.32
N PRO A 95 -15.94 -16.44 27.31
CA PRO A 95 -17.16 -15.67 27.52
C PRO A 95 -18.18 -16.36 28.42
N SER A 96 -18.30 -17.68 28.31
CA SER A 96 -19.21 -18.49 29.12
C SER A 96 -18.85 -18.42 30.61
N ASP A 97 -17.56 -18.53 30.95
CA ASP A 97 -17.09 -18.39 32.34
C ASP A 97 -17.48 -17.04 32.95
N VAL A 98 -17.41 -15.97 32.13
CA VAL A 98 -17.82 -14.63 32.56
C VAL A 98 -19.33 -14.57 32.78
N LEU A 99 -20.12 -15.22 31.95
CA LEU A 99 -21.58 -15.24 32.08
C LEU A 99 -22.03 -16.04 33.30
N ASP A 100 -21.39 -17.18 33.58
CA ASP A 100 -21.60 -17.96 34.81
C ASP A 100 -21.26 -17.15 36.05
N LEU A 101 -20.17 -16.36 36.01
CA LEU A 101 -19.79 -15.45 37.09
C LEU A 101 -20.81 -14.31 37.27
N VAL A 102 -21.28 -13.72 36.17
CA VAL A 102 -22.26 -12.61 36.19
C VAL A 102 -23.60 -13.05 36.77
N ASP A 103 -24.02 -14.29 36.50
CA ASP A 103 -25.27 -14.85 37.02
C ASP A 103 -25.27 -14.86 38.56
N ARG A 104 -24.12 -15.13 39.18
CA ARG A 104 -23.94 -15.10 40.65
C ARG A 104 -24.03 -13.70 41.27
N CYS A 105 -23.91 -12.64 40.48
CA CYS A 105 -23.84 -11.25 40.96
C CYS A 105 -25.11 -10.42 40.70
N ASN A 106 -26.23 -11.06 40.35
CA ASN A 106 -27.52 -10.42 40.10
C ASN A 106 -27.48 -9.23 39.10
N LEU A 107 -26.53 -9.25 38.15
CA LEU A 107 -26.42 -8.27 37.04
C LEU A 107 -26.38 -6.79 37.47
N ALA A 108 -25.68 -6.48 38.57
CA ALA A 108 -25.52 -5.10 39.04
C ALA A 108 -24.86 -4.19 37.98
N HIS A 109 -25.29 -2.93 37.87
CA HIS A 109 -24.87 -2.02 36.80
C HIS A 109 -23.34 -1.81 36.69
N TRP A 110 -22.63 -1.91 37.81
CA TRP A 110 -21.18 -1.67 37.88
C TRP A 110 -20.35 -2.81 37.25
N CYS A 111 -20.90 -4.02 37.09
CA CYS A 111 -20.16 -5.15 36.53
C CYS A 111 -20.25 -5.23 34.99
N ILE A 112 -21.27 -4.61 34.38
CA ILE A 112 -21.63 -4.79 32.97
C ILE A 112 -20.47 -4.53 31.99
N SER A 113 -19.85 -3.34 32.09
CA SER A 113 -18.77 -2.91 31.20
C SER A 113 -17.55 -3.83 31.32
N ASN A 114 -17.17 -4.16 32.56
CA ASN A 114 -16.02 -5.03 32.84
C ASN A 114 -16.28 -6.45 32.32
N SER A 115 -17.47 -7.00 32.53
CA SER A 115 -17.87 -8.33 32.04
C SER A 115 -17.77 -8.41 30.51
N LEU A 116 -18.46 -7.51 29.80
CA LEU A 116 -18.44 -7.49 28.33
C LEU A 116 -17.03 -7.26 27.78
N THR A 117 -16.26 -6.38 28.41
CA THR A 117 -14.86 -6.13 28.03
C THR A 117 -14.00 -7.36 28.27
N ARG A 118 -14.21 -8.12 29.35
CA ARG A 118 -13.50 -9.38 29.60
C ARG A 118 -13.86 -10.43 28.56
N MET A 119 -15.15 -10.61 28.25
CA MET A 119 -15.61 -11.53 27.19
C MET A 119 -14.96 -11.20 25.85
N TRP A 120 -14.84 -9.92 25.52
CA TRP A 120 -14.12 -9.50 24.32
C TRP A 120 -12.62 -9.81 24.41
N HIS A 121 -11.97 -9.56 25.55
CA HIS A 121 -10.54 -9.85 25.72
C HIS A 121 -10.21 -11.33 25.64
N THR A 122 -11.04 -12.22 26.19
CA THR A 122 -10.86 -13.68 26.08
C THR A 122 -11.00 -14.13 24.63
N THR A 123 -12.06 -13.69 23.94
CA THR A 123 -12.28 -14.03 22.50
C THR A 123 -11.21 -13.47 21.56
N LYS A 124 -10.59 -12.34 21.90
CA LYS A 124 -9.53 -11.73 21.08
C LYS A 124 -8.28 -12.61 20.98
N LYS A 125 -8.00 -13.45 21.99
CA LYS A 125 -6.81 -14.30 22.06
C LYS A 125 -6.99 -15.67 21.38
N MET A 126 -8.23 -16.03 21.03
CA MET A 126 -8.58 -17.33 20.46
C MET A 126 -8.30 -17.40 18.95
N ALA A 127 -8.02 -18.60 18.46
CA ALA A 127 -7.96 -18.88 17.02
C ALA A 127 -9.35 -18.68 16.37
N ASP A 128 -9.40 -18.41 15.06
CA ASP A 128 -10.65 -18.05 14.38
C ASP A 128 -11.76 -19.12 14.52
N GLU A 129 -11.41 -20.40 14.43
CA GLU A 129 -12.36 -21.52 14.60
C GLU A 129 -12.88 -21.61 16.03
N GLN A 130 -11.98 -21.55 17.02
CA GLN A 130 -12.37 -21.55 18.43
C GLN A 130 -13.26 -20.35 18.76
N ARG A 131 -12.87 -19.16 18.29
CA ARG A 131 -13.64 -17.93 18.48
C ARG A 131 -15.05 -18.05 17.88
N HIS A 132 -15.20 -18.73 16.75
CA HIS A 132 -16.51 -18.96 16.15
C HIS A 132 -17.43 -19.77 17.06
N TRP A 133 -16.93 -20.88 17.60
CA TRP A 133 -17.68 -21.73 18.52
C TRP A 133 -18.02 -21.03 19.84
N GLU A 134 -17.05 -20.32 20.42
CA GLU A 134 -17.23 -19.58 21.68
C GLU A 134 -18.28 -18.47 21.56
N LEU A 135 -18.29 -17.73 20.44
CA LEU A 135 -19.32 -16.72 20.21
C LEU A 135 -20.72 -17.35 20.06
N ARG A 136 -20.82 -18.56 19.52
CA ARG A 136 -22.10 -19.29 19.44
C ARG A 136 -22.59 -19.71 20.82
N LEU A 137 -21.71 -20.33 21.63
CA LEU A 137 -22.03 -20.70 23.01
C LEU A 137 -22.46 -19.48 23.84
N MET A 138 -21.73 -18.38 23.71
CA MET A 138 -22.08 -17.10 24.34
C MET A 138 -23.51 -16.66 23.97
N THR A 139 -23.90 -16.75 22.70
CA THR A 139 -25.25 -16.33 22.27
C THR A 139 -26.36 -17.28 22.74
N GLU A 140 -26.06 -18.56 22.91
CA GLU A 140 -27.01 -19.57 23.41
C GLU A 140 -27.14 -19.53 24.95
N HIS A 141 -26.20 -18.88 25.65
CA HIS A 141 -26.17 -18.78 27.10
C HIS A 141 -27.28 -17.86 27.65
N PRO A 142 -28.13 -18.31 28.60
CA PRO A 142 -29.32 -17.58 29.06
C PRO A 142 -29.00 -16.22 29.70
N THR A 143 -27.86 -16.12 30.40
CA THR A 143 -27.43 -14.86 31.05
C THR A 143 -26.95 -13.80 30.05
N PHE A 144 -26.61 -14.16 28.81
CA PHE A 144 -26.11 -13.19 27.83
C PHE A 144 -27.19 -12.18 27.41
N GLU A 145 -28.41 -12.65 27.16
CA GLU A 145 -29.54 -11.78 26.85
C GLU A 145 -29.87 -10.85 28.03
N LYS A 146 -29.88 -11.39 29.25
CA LYS A 146 -30.06 -10.61 30.49
C LYS A 146 -28.99 -9.53 30.64
N LEU A 147 -27.73 -9.85 30.33
CA LEU A 147 -26.61 -8.90 30.37
C LEU A 147 -26.79 -7.79 29.33
N CYS A 148 -27.20 -8.12 28.11
CA CYS A 148 -27.49 -7.14 27.06
C CYS A 148 -28.67 -6.24 27.43
N HIS A 149 -29.73 -6.81 28.01
CA HIS A 149 -30.87 -6.06 28.52
C HIS A 149 -30.44 -5.10 29.66
N SER A 150 -29.66 -5.59 30.63
CA SER A 150 -29.14 -4.78 31.73
C SER A 150 -28.25 -3.65 31.23
N ALA A 151 -27.40 -3.91 30.22
CA ALA A 151 -26.59 -2.88 29.57
C ALA A 151 -27.46 -1.78 28.93
N ARG A 152 -28.55 -2.17 28.26
CA ARG A 152 -29.50 -1.23 27.65
C ARG A 152 -30.18 -0.36 28.70
N VAL A 153 -30.72 -0.96 29.76
CA VAL A 153 -31.47 -0.25 30.82
C VAL A 153 -30.56 0.68 31.63
N ASN A 154 -29.33 0.23 31.92
CA ASN A 154 -28.39 1.00 32.73
C ASN A 154 -27.51 1.97 31.93
N ALA A 155 -27.61 2.02 30.60
CA ALA A 155 -26.81 2.90 29.76
C ALA A 155 -26.83 4.37 30.23
N PRO A 156 -27.97 5.00 30.58
CA PRO A 156 -27.99 6.38 31.06
C PRO A 156 -27.19 6.61 32.35
N ARG A 157 -27.03 5.57 33.19
CA ARG A 157 -26.31 5.62 34.48
C ARG A 157 -24.81 5.32 34.34
N MET A 158 -24.36 4.81 33.20
CA MET A 158 -22.96 4.51 32.96
C MET A 158 -22.16 5.80 32.76
N ASN A 159 -20.93 5.87 33.27
CA ASN A 159 -20.01 6.95 32.93
C ASN A 159 -19.51 6.81 31.47
N SER A 160 -18.90 7.88 30.94
CA SER A 160 -18.42 7.94 29.55
C SER A 160 -17.42 6.82 29.21
N HIS A 161 -16.56 6.45 30.17
CA HIS A 161 -15.64 5.32 30.04
C HIS A 161 -16.40 4.00 29.81
N ASN A 162 -17.32 3.65 30.72
CA ASN A 162 -18.08 2.42 30.64
C ASN A 162 -18.98 2.36 29.41
N LEU A 163 -19.55 3.49 28.99
CA LEU A 163 -20.33 3.57 27.74
C LEU A 163 -19.48 3.22 26.51
N ALA A 164 -18.29 3.83 26.38
CA ALA A 164 -17.40 3.58 25.23
C ALA A 164 -16.95 2.12 25.17
N PHE A 165 -16.51 1.56 26.31
CA PHE A 165 -16.03 0.18 26.38
C PHE A 165 -17.15 -0.85 26.21
N THR A 166 -18.34 -0.58 26.77
CA THR A 166 -19.53 -1.44 26.57
C THR A 166 -19.92 -1.48 25.09
N LEU A 167 -19.99 -0.33 24.42
CA LEU A 167 -20.28 -0.26 22.99
C LEU A 167 -19.23 -1.02 22.17
N LEU A 168 -17.95 -0.77 22.42
CA LEU A 168 -16.85 -1.45 21.73
C LEU A 168 -16.95 -2.98 21.91
N ALA A 169 -17.14 -3.43 23.15
CA ALA A 169 -17.22 -4.86 23.46
C ALA A 169 -18.38 -5.52 22.71
N LEU A 170 -19.58 -4.95 22.74
CA LEU A 170 -20.74 -5.49 22.01
C LEU A 170 -20.49 -5.59 20.50
N VAL A 171 -19.91 -4.55 19.89
CA VAL A 171 -19.57 -4.56 18.45
C VAL A 171 -18.51 -5.63 18.14
N LYS A 172 -17.48 -5.76 18.99
CA LYS A 172 -16.39 -6.75 18.79
C LYS A 172 -16.82 -8.19 19.09
N LEU A 173 -17.84 -8.37 19.94
CA LEU A 173 -18.52 -9.63 20.22
C LEU A 173 -19.59 -9.98 19.17
N ARG A 174 -19.68 -9.22 18.06
CA ARG A 174 -20.59 -9.46 16.93
C ARG A 174 -22.07 -9.33 17.28
N VAL A 175 -22.43 -8.61 18.34
CA VAL A 175 -23.82 -8.24 18.60
C VAL A 175 -24.31 -7.37 17.44
N SER A 176 -25.53 -7.62 16.95
CA SER A 176 -26.10 -6.89 15.82
C SER A 176 -26.07 -5.39 16.08
N GLN A 177 -25.51 -4.61 15.16
CA GLN A 177 -25.42 -3.15 15.29
C GLN A 177 -26.79 -2.49 15.22
N SER A 178 -27.81 -3.17 14.67
CA SER A 178 -29.21 -2.71 14.67
C SER A 178 -29.98 -3.08 15.94
N SER A 179 -29.39 -3.83 16.87
CA SER A 179 -30.04 -4.21 18.12
C SER A 179 -30.37 -3.01 19.00
N TYR A 180 -31.41 -3.15 19.82
CA TYR A 180 -31.82 -2.09 20.75
C TYR A 180 -30.70 -1.70 21.72
N VAL A 181 -29.92 -2.65 22.24
CA VAL A 181 -28.81 -2.33 23.16
C VAL A 181 -27.75 -1.45 22.49
N VAL A 182 -27.33 -1.76 21.26
CA VAL A 182 -26.33 -0.96 20.53
C VAL A 182 -26.89 0.41 20.16
N GLN A 183 -28.14 0.46 19.64
CA GLN A 183 -28.77 1.71 19.25
C GLN A 183 -29.06 2.64 20.45
N THR A 184 -29.46 2.08 21.59
CA THR A 184 -29.61 2.84 22.85
C THR A 184 -28.27 3.40 23.31
N LEU A 185 -27.20 2.60 23.31
CA LEU A 185 -25.86 3.09 23.69
C LEU A 185 -25.39 4.22 22.77
N LEU A 186 -25.54 4.08 21.45
CA LEU A 186 -25.20 5.13 20.49
C LEU A 186 -25.95 6.45 20.80
N ARG A 187 -27.25 6.36 21.09
CA ARG A 187 -28.07 7.53 21.40
C ARG A 187 -27.69 8.18 22.73
N VAL A 188 -27.49 7.39 23.80
CA VAL A 188 -27.06 7.91 25.10
C VAL A 188 -25.70 8.60 24.99
N ILE A 189 -24.76 8.00 24.24
CA ILE A 189 -23.45 8.60 23.99
C ILE A 189 -23.59 9.91 23.20
N GLN A 190 -24.48 9.94 22.20
CA GLN A 190 -24.74 11.16 21.43
C GLN A 190 -25.31 12.29 22.29
N GLU A 191 -26.28 12.01 23.15
CA GLU A 191 -26.89 12.98 24.06
C GLU A 191 -25.89 13.53 25.10
N ARG A 192 -24.92 12.70 25.51
CA ARG A 192 -23.94 13.01 26.55
C ARG A 192 -22.53 13.25 26.02
N LEU A 193 -22.38 13.53 24.73
CA LEU A 193 -21.07 13.55 24.08
C LEU A 193 -20.12 14.61 24.68
N ASN A 194 -20.66 15.72 25.19
CA ASN A 194 -19.89 16.77 25.84
C ASN A 194 -19.22 16.31 27.15
N GLU A 195 -19.76 15.28 27.83
CA GLU A 195 -19.19 14.70 29.06
C GLU A 195 -17.98 13.77 28.80
N PHE A 196 -17.65 13.52 27.53
CA PHE A 196 -16.48 12.71 27.16
C PHE A 196 -15.20 13.57 27.21
N GLU A 197 -14.65 13.73 28.42
CA GLU A 197 -13.35 14.38 28.64
C GLU A 197 -12.18 13.38 28.63
N ASN A 198 -12.45 12.13 28.97
CA ASN A 198 -11.43 11.09 29.06
C ASN A 198 -10.90 10.68 27.67
N GLU A 199 -9.60 10.95 27.41
CA GLU A 199 -8.98 10.65 26.11
C GLU A 199 -9.01 9.15 25.75
N LYS A 200 -8.90 8.24 26.74
CA LYS A 200 -9.02 6.79 26.48
C LYS A 200 -10.42 6.45 26.00
N ALA A 201 -11.46 6.97 26.65
CA ALA A 201 -12.85 6.76 26.24
C ALA A 201 -13.11 7.31 24.83
N LEU A 202 -12.62 8.52 24.53
CA LEU A 202 -12.70 9.12 23.19
C LEU A 202 -11.97 8.27 22.14
N SER A 203 -10.77 7.76 22.44
CA SER A 203 -10.00 6.93 21.49
C SER A 203 -10.70 5.60 21.19
N VAL A 204 -11.31 4.98 22.21
CA VAL A 204 -12.10 3.76 22.09
C VAL A 204 -13.34 4.00 21.26
N LEU A 205 -14.06 5.09 21.55
CA LEU A 205 -15.25 5.48 20.81
C LEU A 205 -14.94 5.77 19.34
N SER A 206 -13.89 6.56 19.06
CA SER A 206 -13.42 6.86 17.70
C SER A 206 -13.06 5.59 16.92
N SER A 207 -12.32 4.67 17.56
CA SER A 207 -11.96 3.38 16.95
C SER A 207 -13.19 2.52 16.64
N CYS A 208 -14.12 2.44 17.58
CA CYS A 208 -15.35 1.67 17.43
C CYS A 208 -16.17 2.21 16.25
N LEU A 209 -16.44 3.51 16.24
CA LEU A 209 -17.24 4.16 15.21
C LEU A 209 -16.60 4.08 13.82
N ALA A 210 -15.27 4.13 13.73
CA ALA A 210 -14.57 3.98 12.44
C ALA A 210 -14.82 2.60 11.78
N GLU A 211 -15.11 1.56 12.57
CA GLU A 211 -15.38 0.21 12.08
C GLU A 211 -16.88 -0.12 11.94
N MET A 212 -17.76 0.64 12.58
CA MET A 212 -19.21 0.41 12.55
C MET A 212 -19.82 0.69 11.17
N GLU A 213 -20.88 -0.07 10.87
CA GLU A 213 -21.71 0.10 9.69
C GLU A 213 -22.41 1.47 9.72
N SER A 214 -22.74 1.99 8.53
CA SER A 214 -23.48 3.25 8.41
C SER A 214 -24.90 3.04 8.93
N SER A 215 -25.31 3.92 9.84
CA SER A 215 -26.66 3.98 10.38
C SER A 215 -26.90 5.40 10.87
N LYS A 216 -28.18 5.82 10.94
CA LYS A 216 -28.53 7.19 11.35
C LYS A 216 -27.85 7.63 12.65
N ASN A 217 -27.87 6.77 13.69
CA ASN A 217 -27.29 7.07 14.99
C ASN A 217 -25.75 7.00 14.97
N ALA A 218 -25.17 5.99 14.32
CA ALA A 218 -23.71 5.89 14.23
C ALA A 218 -23.11 7.06 13.44
N ASP A 219 -23.74 7.46 12.33
CA ASP A 219 -23.25 8.56 11.48
C ASP A 219 -23.47 9.93 12.12
N ALA A 220 -24.59 10.14 12.83
CA ALA A 220 -24.81 11.33 13.63
C ALA A 220 -23.77 11.46 14.75
N LEU A 221 -23.47 10.36 15.45
CA LEU A 221 -22.46 10.35 16.50
C LEU A 221 -21.04 10.55 15.94
N LYS A 222 -20.70 9.97 14.77
CA LYS A 222 -19.42 10.24 14.08
C LYS A 222 -19.26 11.73 13.77
N GLN A 223 -20.33 12.38 13.31
CA GLN A 223 -20.31 13.82 13.01
C GLN A 223 -20.17 14.66 14.28
N GLY A 224 -20.96 14.37 15.33
CA GLY A 224 -20.82 15.07 16.62
C GLY A 224 -19.42 14.93 17.21
N LEU A 225 -18.87 13.71 17.17
CA LEU A 225 -17.53 13.43 17.69
C LEU A 225 -16.45 14.13 16.86
N LYS A 226 -16.62 14.21 15.54
CA LYS A 226 -15.74 14.99 14.66
C LYS A 226 -15.67 16.45 15.08
N PHE A 227 -16.80 17.13 15.31
CA PHE A 227 -16.81 18.55 15.72
C PHE A 227 -16.04 18.78 17.02
N ILE A 228 -16.30 17.95 18.04
CA ILE A 228 -15.62 18.06 19.34
C ILE A 228 -14.12 17.80 19.21
N LEU A 229 -13.73 16.77 18.46
CA LEU A 229 -12.31 16.42 18.32
C LEU A 229 -11.55 17.42 17.45
N GLU A 230 -12.18 18.02 16.43
CA GLU A 230 -11.56 19.06 15.60
C GLU A 230 -11.20 20.32 16.41
N GLU A 231 -12.05 20.72 17.35
CA GLU A 231 -11.78 21.81 18.27
C GLU A 231 -10.66 21.44 19.25
N ARG A 232 -10.68 20.21 19.77
CA ARG A 232 -9.76 19.73 20.80
C ARG A 232 -8.40 19.25 20.28
N ILE A 233 -8.13 19.25 18.97
CA ILE A 233 -6.84 18.80 18.39
C ILE A 233 -5.61 19.37 19.14
N PRO A 234 -5.52 20.69 19.42
CA PRO A 234 -4.34 21.26 20.08
C PRO A 234 -4.10 20.67 21.48
N GLY A 235 -5.18 20.28 22.18
CA GLY A 235 -5.14 19.75 23.53
C GLY A 235 -4.84 18.25 23.64
N ILE A 236 -4.86 17.49 22.54
CA ILE A 236 -4.66 16.03 22.58
C ILE A 236 -3.30 15.66 23.20
N GLN A 237 -3.25 14.82 24.22
CA GLN A 237 -1.97 14.39 24.80
C GLN A 237 -1.60 12.96 24.40
N SER A 238 -2.60 12.10 24.22
CA SER A 238 -2.40 10.70 23.84
C SER A 238 -2.17 10.52 22.34
N VAL A 239 -1.09 9.83 21.99
CA VAL A 239 -0.82 9.35 20.61
C VAL A 239 -1.97 8.49 20.06
N MET A 240 -2.58 7.64 20.89
CA MET A 240 -3.72 6.80 20.49
C MET A 240 -4.96 7.62 20.12
N LEU A 241 -5.32 8.64 20.92
CA LEU A 241 -6.42 9.53 20.57
C LEU A 241 -6.13 10.26 19.26
N LEU A 242 -4.94 10.82 19.08
CA LEU A 242 -4.56 11.46 17.82
C LEU A 242 -4.73 10.52 16.62
N HIS A 243 -4.18 9.30 16.71
CA HIS A 243 -4.27 8.29 15.66
C HIS A 243 -5.71 7.95 15.27
N THR A 244 -6.56 7.71 16.27
CA THR A 244 -7.96 7.34 16.07
C THR A 244 -8.79 8.51 15.54
N THR A 245 -8.51 9.73 15.99
CA THR A 245 -9.06 10.99 15.45
C THR A 245 -8.73 11.16 13.97
N MET A 246 -7.46 10.98 13.60
CA MET A 246 -7.02 11.04 12.20
C MET A 246 -7.76 10.01 11.35
N ARG A 247 -7.91 8.77 11.82
CA ARG A 247 -8.63 7.72 11.07
C ARG A 247 -10.13 7.95 10.96
N LEU A 248 -10.75 8.57 11.97
CA LEU A 248 -12.19 8.79 12.01
C LEU A 248 -12.66 9.77 10.94
N PHE A 249 -11.96 10.91 10.80
CA PHE A 249 -12.41 11.97 9.88
C PHE A 249 -11.31 12.58 9.01
N GLY A 250 -10.03 12.29 9.24
CA GLY A 250 -8.89 12.92 8.57
C GLY A 250 -8.85 12.78 7.05
N LYS A 251 -9.53 11.78 6.47
CA LYS A 251 -9.53 11.55 5.02
C LYS A 251 -10.22 12.69 4.25
N ASP A 252 -11.41 13.06 4.70
CA ASP A 252 -12.32 13.98 4.01
C ASP A 252 -12.35 15.38 4.66
N THR A 253 -11.31 15.76 5.41
CA THR A 253 -11.19 17.10 6.01
C THR A 253 -10.51 18.11 5.10
N SER A 254 -10.69 19.38 5.45
CA SER A 254 -9.96 20.49 4.84
C SER A 254 -8.44 20.37 5.05
N PRO A 255 -7.62 20.94 4.15
CA PRO A 255 -6.17 21.00 4.32
C PRO A 255 -5.73 21.66 5.64
N ALA A 256 -6.47 22.67 6.12
CA ALA A 256 -6.17 23.35 7.39
C ALA A 256 -6.25 22.39 8.60
N ILE A 257 -7.25 21.50 8.63
CA ILE A 257 -7.38 20.49 9.69
C ILE A 257 -6.26 19.45 9.58
N LYS A 258 -5.92 19.02 8.35
CA LYS A 258 -4.77 18.10 8.15
C LYS A 258 -3.47 18.71 8.66
N GLN A 259 -3.26 20.00 8.45
CA GLN A 259 -2.10 20.71 8.98
C GLN A 259 -2.12 20.82 10.51
N LYS A 260 -3.29 21.02 11.14
CA LYS A 260 -3.43 20.97 12.61
C LYS A 260 -3.05 19.58 13.15
N LEU A 261 -3.55 18.52 12.52
CA LEU A 261 -3.22 17.13 12.87
C LEU A 261 -1.73 16.84 12.70
N GLU A 262 -1.12 17.32 11.61
CA GLU A 262 0.32 17.21 11.35
C GLU A 262 1.15 17.88 12.44
N ARG A 263 0.89 19.17 12.71
CA ARG A 263 1.59 19.92 13.77
C ARG A 263 1.44 19.22 15.10
N LYS A 264 0.23 18.71 15.40
CA LYS A 264 -0.01 17.99 16.65
C LYS A 264 0.77 16.69 16.73
N ALA A 265 0.81 15.91 15.64
CA ALA A 265 1.62 14.71 15.57
C ALA A 265 3.10 15.03 15.81
N LEU A 266 3.62 16.11 15.23
CA LEU A 266 5.00 16.56 15.43
C LEU A 266 5.30 16.88 16.89
N THR A 267 4.38 17.50 17.64
CA THR A 267 4.57 17.75 19.08
C THR A 267 4.58 16.48 19.95
N LEU A 268 4.06 15.36 19.45
CA LEU A 268 3.97 14.09 20.19
C LEU A 268 4.98 13.04 19.72
N VAL A 269 5.86 13.37 18.77
CA VAL A 269 6.82 12.44 18.16
C VAL A 269 7.69 11.72 19.19
N ASP A 270 8.11 12.40 20.26
CA ASP A 270 8.97 11.81 21.28
C ASP A 270 8.26 10.73 22.10
N GLN A 271 6.92 10.74 22.11
CA GLN A 271 6.10 9.74 22.78
C GLN A 271 5.74 8.55 21.88
N PHE A 272 6.17 8.54 20.62
CA PHE A 272 5.84 7.45 19.71
C PHE A 272 6.64 6.20 20.09
N SER A 273 5.92 5.14 20.46
CA SER A 273 6.49 3.79 20.48
C SER A 273 6.71 3.29 19.05
N LEU A 274 7.54 2.25 18.88
CA LEU A 274 7.75 1.61 17.59
C LEU A 274 6.42 1.20 16.92
N THR A 275 5.49 0.67 17.72
CA THR A 275 4.15 0.29 17.25
C THR A 275 3.35 1.50 16.78
N ASN A 276 3.43 2.62 17.52
CA ASN A 276 2.74 3.86 17.13
C ASN A 276 3.29 4.43 15.82
N MET A 277 4.62 4.34 15.57
CA MET A 277 5.21 4.79 14.30
C MET A 277 4.71 3.98 13.10
N GLN A 278 4.67 2.64 13.22
CA GLN A 278 4.11 1.76 12.18
C GLN A 278 2.67 2.15 11.86
N TYR A 279 1.85 2.31 12.90
CA TYR A 279 0.46 2.73 12.75
C TYR A 279 0.29 4.16 12.24
N MET A 280 1.23 5.06 12.51
CA MET A 280 1.20 6.42 12.02
C MET A 280 1.42 6.46 10.50
N LEU A 281 2.36 5.67 9.97
CA LEU A 281 2.54 5.52 8.51
C LEU A 281 1.24 5.08 7.82
N ASP A 282 0.60 4.04 8.36
CA ASP A 282 -0.70 3.54 7.87
C ASP A 282 -1.76 4.64 7.91
N THR A 283 -1.84 5.38 9.00
CA THR A 283 -2.83 6.45 9.16
C THR A 283 -2.61 7.59 8.20
N LEU A 284 -1.36 8.05 8.04
CA LEU A 284 -1.00 9.10 7.08
C LEU A 284 -1.42 8.72 5.66
N ALA A 285 -1.19 7.45 5.27
CA ALA A 285 -1.61 6.94 3.96
C ALA A 285 -3.14 6.94 3.81
N ILE A 286 -3.88 6.45 4.81
CA ILE A 286 -5.35 6.45 4.84
C ILE A 286 -5.92 7.86 4.66
N ILE A 287 -5.37 8.85 5.37
CA ILE A 287 -5.84 10.24 5.32
C ILE A 287 -5.24 11.04 4.17
N ARG A 288 -4.34 10.43 3.39
CA ARG A 288 -3.61 11.05 2.27
C ARG A 288 -2.86 12.31 2.69
N LEU A 289 -2.15 12.25 3.81
CA LEU A 289 -1.32 13.34 4.33
C LEU A 289 0.15 12.99 4.15
N ASN A 290 0.81 13.64 3.18
CA ASN A 290 2.24 13.46 2.92
C ASN A 290 3.06 14.48 3.73
N SER A 291 3.23 14.21 5.04
CA SER A 291 4.09 15.00 5.92
C SER A 291 5.52 14.50 5.88
N LYS A 292 6.39 15.14 5.10
CA LYS A 292 7.80 14.75 5.00
C LYS A 292 8.49 14.64 6.38
N PRO A 293 8.38 15.64 7.28
CA PRO A 293 9.06 15.58 8.58
C PRO A 293 8.64 14.36 9.43
N LEU A 294 7.33 14.07 9.51
CA LEU A 294 6.85 12.91 10.25
C LEU A 294 7.31 11.60 9.62
N LEU A 295 7.27 11.52 8.28
CA LEU A 295 7.67 10.33 7.54
C LEU A 295 9.16 10.06 7.67
N ASP A 296 10.00 11.10 7.66
CA ASP A 296 11.45 10.97 7.84
C ASP A 296 11.80 10.52 9.27
N ILE A 297 11.15 11.11 10.29
CA ILE A 297 11.36 10.72 11.69
C ILE A 297 10.92 9.27 11.93
N CYS A 298 9.72 8.90 11.46
CA CYS A 298 9.24 7.52 11.57
C CYS A 298 10.16 6.59 10.80
N GLY A 299 10.54 6.94 9.57
CA GLY A 299 11.39 6.13 8.70
C GLY A 299 12.75 5.84 9.32
N LYS A 300 13.41 6.84 9.93
CA LYS A 300 14.69 6.66 10.63
C LYS A 300 14.57 5.68 11.80
N LYS A 301 13.66 5.92 12.74
CA LYS A 301 13.49 5.06 13.92
C LYS A 301 13.05 3.64 13.54
N LEU A 302 12.22 3.49 12.50
CA LEU A 302 11.81 2.19 11.99
C LEU A 302 12.98 1.44 11.34
N ALA A 303 13.87 2.13 10.62
CA ALA A 303 15.06 1.55 10.01
C ALA A 303 16.03 0.97 11.05
N GLU A 304 16.22 1.66 12.17
CA GLU A 304 17.05 1.21 13.30
C GLU A 304 16.48 -0.06 13.99
N ASN A 305 15.18 -0.31 13.86
CA ASN A 305 14.47 -1.36 14.58
C ASN A 305 13.83 -2.43 13.68
N VAL A 306 14.26 -2.54 12.41
CA VAL A 306 13.66 -3.45 11.40
C VAL A 306 13.56 -4.89 11.88
N HIS A 307 14.56 -5.39 12.62
CA HIS A 307 14.63 -6.74 13.15
C HIS A 307 13.46 -7.11 14.10
N SER A 308 12.85 -6.11 14.73
CA SER A 308 11.71 -6.29 15.65
C SER A 308 10.34 -6.21 14.94
N ILE A 309 10.32 -5.96 13.63
CA ILE A 309 9.10 -5.74 12.85
C ILE A 309 8.74 -7.02 12.08
N SER A 310 7.50 -7.48 12.23
CA SER A 310 7.02 -8.66 11.51
C SER A 310 6.86 -8.39 10.01
N PHE A 311 6.93 -9.46 9.20
CA PHE A 311 6.73 -9.37 7.74
C PHE A 311 5.43 -8.64 7.34
N THR A 312 4.32 -8.96 8.00
CA THR A 312 3.02 -8.34 7.73
C THR A 312 3.06 -6.83 7.92
N ARG A 313 3.85 -6.35 8.90
CA ARG A 313 4.05 -4.94 9.19
C ARG A 313 5.00 -4.26 8.21
N LEU A 314 6.13 -4.89 7.89
CA LEU A 314 7.03 -4.39 6.84
C LEU A 314 6.29 -4.18 5.51
N MET A 315 5.46 -5.15 5.14
CA MET A 315 4.63 -5.09 3.94
C MET A 315 3.60 -3.95 3.98
N ALA A 316 2.95 -3.72 5.12
CA ALA A 316 2.02 -2.61 5.29
C ALA A 316 2.74 -1.25 5.17
N MET A 317 3.89 -1.12 5.82
CA MET A 317 4.72 0.07 5.78
C MET A 317 5.15 0.43 4.36
N LEU A 318 5.67 -0.53 3.58
CA LEU A 318 6.08 -0.29 2.18
C LEU A 318 4.91 0.15 1.29
N LYS A 319 3.71 -0.42 1.49
CA LYS A 319 2.50 0.02 0.79
C LYS A 319 2.12 1.45 1.17
N SER A 320 2.15 1.79 2.46
CA SER A 320 1.91 3.15 2.93
C SER A 320 2.92 4.14 2.34
N CYS A 321 4.21 3.77 2.27
CA CYS A 321 5.23 4.57 1.57
C CYS A 321 4.89 4.78 0.09
N SER A 322 4.45 3.73 -0.61
CA SER A 322 4.04 3.82 -2.02
C SER A 322 2.82 4.73 -2.21
N GLU A 323 1.81 4.63 -1.35
CA GLU A 323 0.60 5.45 -1.39
C GLU A 323 0.89 6.92 -1.12
N LEU A 324 1.78 7.20 -0.17
CA LEU A 324 2.23 8.54 0.19
C LEU A 324 3.26 9.12 -0.78
N ARG A 325 3.76 8.33 -1.73
CA ARG A 325 4.92 8.67 -2.58
C ARG A 325 6.15 9.06 -1.75
N HIS A 326 6.26 8.50 -0.56
CA HIS A 326 7.38 8.69 0.34
C HIS A 326 8.43 7.62 0.08
N ARG A 327 9.67 8.05 -0.15
CA ARG A 327 10.79 7.15 -0.44
C ARG A 327 11.92 7.53 0.50
N ASN A 328 12.32 6.60 1.35
CA ASN A 328 13.38 6.78 2.33
C ASN A 328 14.45 5.71 2.07
N LEU A 329 15.61 6.14 1.59
CA LEU A 329 16.68 5.25 1.14
C LEU A 329 17.17 4.37 2.29
N HIS A 330 17.45 4.99 3.44
CA HIS A 330 17.94 4.29 4.64
C HIS A 330 16.95 3.20 5.09
N LEU A 331 15.67 3.52 5.23
CA LEU A 331 14.64 2.54 5.60
C LEU A 331 14.57 1.37 4.61
N PHE A 332 14.57 1.65 3.31
CA PHE A 332 14.46 0.61 2.30
C PHE A 332 15.70 -0.30 2.26
N THR A 333 16.89 0.29 2.41
CA THR A 333 18.15 -0.44 2.54
C THR A 333 18.17 -1.31 3.79
N SER A 334 17.81 -0.78 4.97
CA SER A 334 17.75 -1.57 6.22
C SER A 334 16.78 -2.74 6.13
N ILE A 335 15.62 -2.57 5.50
CA ILE A 335 14.68 -3.68 5.24
C ILE A 335 15.30 -4.72 4.32
N SER A 336 15.94 -4.28 3.23
CA SER A 336 16.60 -5.16 2.26
C SER A 336 17.71 -5.98 2.92
N GLU A 337 18.61 -5.33 3.65
CA GLU A 337 19.77 -5.97 4.31
C GLU A 337 19.35 -6.93 5.41
N TYR A 338 18.37 -6.56 6.23
CA TYR A 338 17.82 -7.45 7.25
C TYR A 338 17.22 -8.72 6.62
N MET A 339 16.44 -8.57 5.56
CA MET A 339 15.85 -9.74 4.89
C MET A 339 16.89 -10.59 4.16
N ALA A 340 17.94 -9.97 3.61
CA ALA A 340 19.05 -10.68 2.99
C ALA A 340 19.84 -11.51 4.02
N SER A 341 20.20 -10.91 5.17
CA SER A 341 20.94 -11.61 6.23
C SER A 341 20.13 -12.71 6.91
N THR A 342 18.80 -12.58 6.91
CA THR A 342 17.87 -13.58 7.45
C THR A 342 17.15 -14.37 6.35
N ILE A 343 17.73 -14.44 5.13
CA ILE A 343 17.05 -15.04 3.97
C ILE A 343 16.39 -16.38 4.29
N PRO A 344 17.02 -17.36 5.00
CA PRO A 344 16.45 -18.68 5.26
C PRO A 344 15.12 -18.66 6.04
N MET A 345 14.86 -17.59 6.79
CA MET A 345 13.62 -17.42 7.58
C MET A 345 12.40 -17.06 6.72
N TRP A 346 12.62 -16.61 5.48
CA TRP A 346 11.56 -16.12 4.60
C TRP A 346 11.25 -17.11 3.47
N SER A 347 9.95 -17.35 3.25
CA SER A 347 9.48 -18.10 2.07
C SER A 347 9.69 -17.32 0.77
N ASN A 348 9.77 -18.02 -0.37
CA ASN A 348 9.87 -17.40 -1.70
C ASN A 348 8.75 -16.38 -1.94
N LYS A 349 7.52 -16.72 -1.53
CA LYS A 349 6.35 -15.83 -1.59
C LYS A 349 6.56 -14.53 -0.82
N GLN A 350 7.13 -14.59 0.38
CA GLN A 350 7.37 -13.39 1.21
C GLN A 350 8.41 -12.47 0.56
N VAL A 351 9.55 -13.03 0.14
CA VAL A 351 10.61 -12.28 -0.55
C VAL A 351 10.05 -11.61 -1.81
N LEU A 352 9.30 -12.36 -2.62
CA LEU A 352 8.73 -11.85 -3.87
C LEU A 352 7.67 -10.77 -3.67
N LEU A 353 6.79 -10.90 -2.68
CA LEU A 353 5.83 -9.85 -2.37
C LEU A 353 6.56 -8.53 -2.05
N LEU A 354 7.68 -8.61 -1.35
CA LEU A 354 8.47 -7.44 -0.96
C LEU A 354 9.25 -6.85 -2.14
N LEU A 355 9.87 -7.69 -2.98
CA LEU A 355 10.48 -7.25 -4.24
C LEU A 355 9.47 -6.56 -5.17
N LEU A 356 8.23 -7.05 -5.23
CA LEU A 356 7.17 -6.42 -6.02
C LEU A 356 6.73 -5.06 -5.47
N GLU A 357 6.76 -4.84 -4.15
CA GLU A 357 6.53 -3.50 -3.57
C GLU A 357 7.73 -2.58 -3.80
N PHE A 358 8.97 -3.06 -3.65
CA PHE A 358 10.16 -2.27 -3.98
C PHE A 358 10.20 -1.88 -5.46
N LYS A 359 9.78 -2.77 -6.36
CA LYS A 359 9.56 -2.45 -7.77
C LYS A 359 8.61 -1.24 -7.95
N ARG A 360 7.50 -1.17 -7.21
CA ARG A 360 6.56 -0.02 -7.27
C ARG A 360 7.19 1.26 -6.74
N LEU A 361 8.00 1.15 -5.69
CA LEU A 361 8.79 2.24 -5.13
C LEU A 361 10.00 2.62 -6.01
N ARG A 362 10.26 1.85 -7.08
CA ARG A 362 11.46 1.89 -7.93
C ARG A 362 12.75 1.74 -7.14
N PHE A 363 12.73 1.09 -5.98
CA PHE A 363 13.93 0.81 -5.21
C PHE A 363 14.55 -0.51 -5.66
N ARG A 364 15.88 -0.56 -5.81
CA ARG A 364 16.62 -1.77 -6.16
C ARG A 364 17.31 -2.35 -4.92
N PRO A 365 16.72 -3.37 -4.28
CA PRO A 365 17.24 -3.96 -3.05
C PRO A 365 18.36 -4.97 -3.34
N VAL A 366 19.56 -4.46 -3.66
CA VAL A 366 20.72 -5.24 -4.16
C VAL A 366 20.99 -6.48 -3.30
N ALA A 367 21.25 -6.30 -2.00
CA ALA A 367 21.57 -7.40 -1.08
C ALA A 367 20.49 -8.49 -1.05
N LEU A 368 19.20 -8.11 -1.07
CA LEU A 368 18.09 -9.06 -1.05
C LEU A 368 17.95 -9.81 -2.38
N MET A 369 18.18 -9.12 -3.51
CA MET A 369 18.15 -9.75 -4.83
C MET A 369 19.32 -10.72 -4.99
N ASP A 370 20.54 -10.36 -4.59
CA ASP A 370 21.70 -11.24 -4.64
C ASP A 370 21.48 -12.52 -3.80
N ALA A 371 21.11 -12.36 -2.53
CA ALA A 371 20.83 -13.50 -1.65
C ALA A 371 19.67 -14.39 -2.14
N PHE A 372 18.65 -13.79 -2.77
CA PHE A 372 17.54 -14.56 -3.32
C PHE A 372 17.93 -15.28 -4.62
N ALA A 373 18.79 -14.69 -5.46
CA ALA A 373 19.32 -15.34 -6.65
C ALA A 373 20.16 -16.56 -6.30
N GLU A 374 21.02 -16.48 -5.29
CA GLU A 374 21.81 -17.64 -4.80
C GLU A 374 20.91 -18.80 -4.38
N ARG A 375 19.83 -18.52 -3.64
CA ARG A 375 18.82 -19.54 -3.30
C ARG A 375 18.18 -20.17 -4.54
N ILE A 376 17.84 -19.35 -5.54
CA ILE A 376 17.22 -19.82 -6.78
C ILE A 376 18.17 -20.75 -7.52
N ILE A 377 19.46 -20.39 -7.60
CA ILE A 377 20.50 -21.22 -8.22
C ILE A 377 20.64 -22.56 -7.48
N GLN A 378 20.60 -22.55 -6.14
CA GLN A 378 20.75 -23.77 -5.34
C GLN A 378 19.53 -24.71 -5.42
N LYS A 379 18.30 -24.17 -5.52
CA LYS A 379 17.05 -24.95 -5.48
C LYS A 379 16.00 -24.43 -6.47
N PRO A 380 16.26 -24.50 -7.79
CA PRO A 380 15.36 -23.95 -8.81
C PRO A 380 13.99 -24.65 -8.83
N ASP A 381 13.96 -25.97 -8.62
CA ASP A 381 12.73 -26.78 -8.69
C ASP A 381 11.72 -26.50 -7.57
N SER A 382 12.13 -25.74 -6.54
CA SER A 382 11.22 -25.27 -5.48
C SER A 382 10.27 -24.15 -5.92
N LEU A 383 10.49 -23.59 -7.12
CA LEU A 383 9.74 -22.43 -7.60
C LEU A 383 8.40 -22.82 -8.23
N THR A 384 7.34 -22.13 -7.82
CA THR A 384 6.05 -22.19 -8.52
C THR A 384 6.08 -21.30 -9.78
N LEU A 385 5.14 -21.51 -10.71
CA LEU A 385 4.95 -20.60 -11.87
C LEU A 385 4.74 -19.14 -11.43
N ARG A 386 4.03 -18.92 -10.31
CA ARG A 386 3.84 -17.57 -9.73
C ARG A 386 5.14 -16.98 -9.22
N ASP A 387 6.00 -17.81 -8.63
CA ASP A 387 7.32 -17.37 -8.17
C ASP A 387 8.19 -16.96 -9.35
N LEU A 388 8.28 -17.81 -10.39
CA LEU A 388 9.02 -17.53 -11.63
C LEU A 388 8.59 -16.19 -12.26
N GLN A 389 7.27 -15.97 -12.39
CA GLN A 389 6.73 -14.71 -12.91
C GLN A 389 7.15 -13.50 -12.05
N GLY A 390 7.13 -13.65 -10.72
CA GLY A 390 7.56 -12.62 -9.78
C GLY A 390 9.04 -12.29 -9.90
N ILE A 391 9.89 -13.33 -10.01
CA ILE A 391 11.33 -13.22 -10.22
C ILE A 391 11.62 -12.45 -11.50
N LEU A 392 11.17 -12.96 -12.65
CA LEU A 392 11.41 -12.35 -13.96
C LEU A 392 10.95 -10.90 -13.99
N LYS A 393 9.75 -10.62 -13.46
CA LYS A 393 9.19 -9.26 -13.42
C LYS A 393 9.98 -8.28 -12.56
N SER A 394 10.64 -8.75 -11.50
CA SER A 394 11.37 -7.90 -10.56
C SER A 394 12.80 -7.67 -11.04
N TYR A 395 13.51 -8.74 -11.43
CA TYR A 395 14.88 -8.68 -11.93
C TYR A 395 14.98 -7.94 -13.26
N SER A 396 14.04 -8.20 -14.19
CA SER A 396 13.96 -7.48 -15.46
C SER A 396 13.69 -5.99 -15.24
N PHE A 397 12.70 -5.64 -14.42
CA PHE A 397 12.33 -4.23 -14.24
C PHE A 397 13.40 -3.42 -13.50
N LEU A 398 14.02 -3.99 -12.46
CA LEU A 398 15.07 -3.33 -11.70
C LEU A 398 16.44 -3.42 -12.39
N ASN A 399 16.51 -4.08 -13.56
CA ASN A 399 17.73 -4.28 -14.33
C ASN A 399 18.88 -4.81 -13.46
N HIS A 400 18.61 -5.84 -12.67
CA HIS A 400 19.58 -6.34 -11.69
C HIS A 400 20.54 -7.34 -12.35
N HIS A 401 21.84 -7.04 -12.31
CA HIS A 401 22.89 -7.87 -12.86
C HIS A 401 23.67 -8.58 -11.75
N LEU A 402 23.77 -9.91 -11.83
CA LEU A 402 24.31 -10.79 -10.79
C LEU A 402 25.81 -11.09 -10.94
N LYS A 403 26.53 -10.30 -11.74
CA LYS A 403 27.97 -10.46 -11.99
C LYS A 403 28.30 -11.91 -12.39
N GLU A 404 29.17 -12.58 -11.65
CA GLU A 404 29.61 -13.96 -11.89
C GLU A 404 28.47 -14.98 -11.86
N ASN A 405 27.43 -14.74 -11.05
CA ASN A 405 26.28 -15.63 -10.91
C ASN A 405 25.22 -15.44 -12.01
N GLN A 406 25.42 -14.50 -12.94
CA GLN A 406 24.43 -14.18 -13.97
C GLN A 406 24.07 -15.40 -14.83
N HIS A 407 25.07 -16.16 -15.30
CA HIS A 407 24.83 -17.32 -16.16
C HIS A 407 24.03 -18.41 -15.42
N ALA A 408 24.51 -18.83 -14.24
CA ALA A 408 23.87 -19.87 -13.43
C ALA A 408 22.43 -19.50 -13.04
N PHE A 409 22.17 -18.22 -12.75
CA PHE A 409 20.82 -17.73 -12.49
C PHE A 409 19.92 -17.82 -13.72
N LEU A 410 20.39 -17.36 -14.88
CA LEU A 410 19.63 -17.39 -16.13
C LEU A 410 19.32 -18.83 -16.58
N GLU A 411 20.27 -19.75 -16.41
CA GLU A 411 20.08 -21.18 -16.65
C GLU A 411 19.01 -21.76 -15.71
N SER A 412 19.09 -21.44 -14.42
CA SER A 412 18.12 -21.88 -13.40
C SER A 412 16.69 -21.42 -13.71
N VAL A 413 16.48 -20.13 -14.02
CA VAL A 413 15.14 -19.63 -14.35
C VAL A 413 14.64 -20.15 -15.70
N THR A 414 15.54 -20.44 -16.64
CA THR A 414 15.20 -21.05 -17.94
C THR A 414 14.78 -22.50 -17.78
N HIS A 415 15.49 -23.27 -16.96
CA HIS A 415 15.14 -24.64 -16.60
C HIS A 415 13.72 -24.72 -16.01
N VAL A 416 13.42 -23.84 -15.05
CA VAL A 416 12.10 -23.78 -14.43
C VAL A 416 11.03 -23.32 -15.44
N LEU A 417 11.35 -22.34 -16.30
CA LEU A 417 10.43 -21.93 -17.38
C LEU A 417 10.10 -23.10 -18.31
N HIS A 418 11.10 -23.91 -18.66
CA HIS A 418 10.92 -25.08 -19.50
C HIS A 418 10.01 -26.13 -18.87
N SER A 419 10.14 -26.38 -17.55
CA SER A 419 9.28 -27.35 -16.85
C SER A 419 7.79 -26.94 -16.84
N TYR A 420 7.50 -25.64 -16.85
CA TYR A 420 6.13 -25.12 -16.94
C TYR A 420 5.62 -24.91 -18.37
N LEU A 421 6.49 -24.97 -19.38
CA LEU A 421 6.16 -24.66 -20.78
C LEU A 421 4.91 -25.39 -21.31
N PRO A 422 4.66 -26.70 -21.02
CA PRO A 422 3.48 -27.40 -21.53
C PRO A 422 2.13 -26.90 -20.97
N LYS A 423 2.14 -26.35 -19.74
CA LYS A 423 0.92 -25.95 -19.01
C LYS A 423 0.73 -24.43 -18.96
N MET A 424 1.69 -23.66 -19.48
CA MET A 424 1.71 -22.20 -19.45
C MET A 424 0.84 -21.63 -20.57
N SER A 425 0.07 -20.58 -20.27
CA SER A 425 -0.69 -19.84 -21.29
C SER A 425 0.23 -19.00 -22.17
N ASN A 426 -0.22 -18.72 -23.40
CA ASN A 426 0.53 -17.91 -24.36
C ASN A 426 0.82 -16.49 -23.83
N THR A 427 -0.14 -15.87 -23.14
CA THR A 427 0.06 -14.56 -22.51
C THR A 427 1.11 -14.58 -21.39
N ASP A 428 1.18 -15.67 -20.61
CA ASP A 428 2.17 -15.79 -19.55
C ASP A 428 3.56 -16.11 -20.10
N LEU A 429 3.63 -16.92 -21.16
CA LEU A 429 4.85 -17.18 -21.93
C LEU A 429 5.42 -15.89 -22.53
N LEU A 430 4.59 -15.07 -23.17
CA LEU A 430 4.97 -13.75 -23.68
C LEU A 430 5.55 -12.88 -22.57
N LYS A 431 4.90 -12.77 -21.41
CA LYS A 431 5.42 -11.97 -20.28
C LYS A 431 6.78 -12.46 -19.81
N ALA A 432 6.97 -13.78 -19.71
CA ALA A 432 8.22 -14.37 -19.25
C ALA A 432 9.35 -14.06 -20.25
N ILE A 433 9.12 -14.32 -21.54
CA ILE A 433 10.10 -14.07 -22.60
C ILE A 433 10.42 -12.59 -22.73
N SER A 434 9.42 -11.69 -22.74
CA SER A 434 9.69 -10.24 -22.75
C SER A 434 10.55 -9.79 -21.57
N CYS A 435 10.37 -10.38 -20.38
CA CYS A 435 11.23 -10.06 -19.23
C CYS A 435 12.67 -10.55 -19.44
N LEU A 436 12.86 -11.74 -20.02
CA LEU A 436 14.17 -12.30 -20.35
C LEU A 436 14.87 -11.49 -21.45
N CYS A 437 14.15 -11.10 -22.51
CA CYS A 437 14.67 -10.24 -23.58
C CYS A 437 15.18 -8.90 -23.02
N VAL A 438 14.45 -8.28 -22.08
CA VAL A 438 14.91 -7.05 -21.41
C VAL A 438 16.24 -7.26 -20.68
N ILE A 439 16.45 -8.43 -20.07
CA ILE A 439 17.73 -8.77 -19.39
C ILE A 439 18.82 -9.19 -20.41
N GLY A 440 18.43 -9.46 -21.66
CA GLY A 440 19.34 -9.90 -22.73
C GLY A 440 19.54 -11.39 -22.79
N HIS A 441 18.56 -12.17 -22.30
CA HIS A 441 18.57 -13.63 -22.35
C HIS A 441 17.50 -14.16 -23.29
N PHE A 442 17.87 -15.07 -24.19
CA PHE A 442 17.01 -15.54 -25.28
C PHE A 442 16.96 -17.07 -25.33
N PRO A 443 16.19 -17.73 -24.44
CA PRO A 443 16.15 -19.18 -24.39
C PRO A 443 15.41 -19.75 -25.62
N GLN A 444 16.10 -20.61 -26.38
CA GLN A 444 15.63 -21.11 -27.68
C GLN A 444 14.26 -21.79 -27.62
N ALA A 445 14.09 -22.86 -26.82
CA ALA A 445 12.84 -23.63 -26.83
C ALA A 445 11.58 -22.83 -26.42
N PRO A 446 11.60 -22.01 -25.35
CA PRO A 446 10.48 -21.10 -25.05
C PRO A 446 10.22 -20.08 -26.16
N LEU A 447 11.29 -19.50 -26.74
CA LEU A 447 11.19 -18.49 -27.79
C LEU A 447 10.58 -19.08 -29.07
N GLU A 448 11.06 -20.23 -29.53
CA GLU A 448 10.50 -20.95 -30.67
C GLU A 448 9.02 -21.29 -30.49
N LYS A 449 8.61 -21.71 -29.29
CA LYS A 449 7.19 -21.95 -29.00
C LYS A 449 6.37 -20.67 -29.13
N LEU A 450 6.87 -19.55 -28.59
CA LEU A 450 6.17 -18.26 -28.64
C LEU A 450 6.04 -17.73 -30.07
N LEU A 451 7.05 -17.98 -30.92
CA LEU A 451 7.11 -17.50 -32.30
C LEU A 451 6.35 -18.37 -33.30
N ARG A 452 5.68 -19.43 -32.86
CA ARG A 452 4.78 -20.21 -33.74
C ARG A 452 3.60 -19.34 -34.18
N ASN A 453 3.24 -19.45 -35.46
CA ASN A 453 2.19 -18.63 -36.07
C ASN A 453 0.86 -18.74 -35.30
N GLU A 454 0.49 -19.95 -34.84
CA GLU A 454 -0.77 -20.15 -34.11
C GLU A 454 -0.79 -19.37 -32.79
N VAL A 455 0.37 -19.28 -32.12
CA VAL A 455 0.52 -18.57 -30.85
C VAL A 455 0.53 -17.05 -31.07
N LEU A 456 1.26 -16.58 -32.08
CA LEU A 456 1.31 -15.15 -32.43
C LEU A 456 -0.06 -14.63 -32.88
N ASP A 457 -0.79 -15.39 -33.70
CA ASP A 457 -2.12 -15.01 -34.16
C ASP A 457 -3.12 -14.90 -33.00
N GLU A 458 -3.06 -15.81 -32.03
CA GLU A 458 -3.87 -15.72 -30.80
C GLU A 458 -3.52 -14.44 -30.01
N LEU A 459 -2.22 -14.17 -29.81
CA LEU A 459 -1.76 -13.01 -29.05
C LEU A 459 -2.09 -11.68 -29.75
N LEU A 460 -2.07 -11.64 -31.08
CA LEU A 460 -2.39 -10.46 -31.87
C LEU A 460 -3.91 -10.17 -31.89
N LYS A 461 -4.76 -11.21 -31.96
CA LYS A 461 -6.22 -11.05 -31.82
C LYS A 461 -6.60 -10.42 -30.48
N GLU A 462 -5.92 -10.78 -29.41
CA GLU A 462 -6.13 -10.16 -28.09
C GLU A 462 -5.72 -8.66 -28.08
N VAL A 463 -4.74 -8.26 -28.89
CA VAL A 463 -4.31 -6.85 -29.02
C VAL A 463 -5.40 -5.99 -29.66
N GLU A 464 -6.18 -6.52 -30.60
CA GLU A 464 -7.27 -5.79 -31.25
C GLU A 464 -8.41 -5.42 -30.28
N SER A 465 -8.41 -6.00 -29.07
CA SER A 465 -9.33 -5.57 -28.01
C SER A 465 -8.98 -4.17 -27.48
N PRO A 466 -9.98 -3.30 -27.21
CA PRO A 466 -9.75 -1.92 -26.74
C PRO A 466 -9.11 -1.81 -25.35
N PHE A 467 -8.76 -2.94 -24.71
CA PHE A 467 -8.24 -3.02 -23.35
C PHE A 467 -6.79 -3.57 -23.26
N SER A 468 -6.09 -3.79 -24.39
CA SER A 468 -4.88 -4.64 -24.46
C SER A 468 -3.50 -3.94 -24.42
N VAL A 469 -3.42 -2.63 -24.11
CA VAL A 469 -2.19 -1.80 -24.23
C VAL A 469 -0.91 -2.43 -23.65
N ARG A 470 -1.03 -3.25 -22.59
CA ARG A 470 0.14 -3.91 -21.98
C ARG A 470 0.71 -5.02 -22.88
N GLN A 471 -0.14 -5.78 -23.54
CA GLN A 471 0.25 -6.88 -24.41
C GLN A 471 0.93 -6.36 -25.67
N GLU A 472 0.35 -5.31 -26.26
CA GLU A 472 0.94 -4.59 -27.38
C GLU A 472 2.37 -4.11 -27.07
N ARG A 473 2.59 -3.54 -25.87
CA ARG A 473 3.94 -3.14 -25.43
C ARG A 473 4.90 -4.32 -25.30
N LEU A 474 4.45 -5.46 -24.78
CA LEU A 474 5.28 -6.65 -24.63
C LEU A 474 5.69 -7.24 -25.99
N LEU A 475 4.74 -7.33 -26.93
CA LEU A 475 5.00 -7.77 -28.31
C LEU A 475 5.95 -6.83 -29.03
N ARG A 476 5.79 -5.51 -28.88
CA ARG A 476 6.73 -4.51 -29.42
C ARG A 476 8.13 -4.66 -28.83
N THR A 477 8.23 -4.85 -27.51
CA THR A 477 9.52 -5.10 -26.87
C THR A 477 10.17 -6.36 -27.42
N LEU A 478 9.40 -7.45 -27.57
CA LEU A 478 9.91 -8.70 -28.14
C LEU A 478 10.40 -8.51 -29.58
N ASP A 479 9.58 -7.91 -30.44
CA ASP A 479 9.91 -7.66 -31.84
C ASP A 479 11.19 -6.83 -32.00
N LEU A 480 11.34 -5.75 -31.21
CA LEU A 480 12.55 -4.94 -31.21
C LEU A 480 13.79 -5.74 -30.79
N CYS A 481 13.67 -6.63 -29.80
CA CYS A 481 14.80 -7.48 -29.40
C CYS A 481 15.14 -8.49 -30.50
N LEU A 482 14.15 -9.06 -31.20
CA LEU A 482 14.38 -9.97 -32.33
C LEU A 482 15.12 -9.29 -33.49
N GLN A 483 14.77 -8.03 -33.77
CA GLN A 483 15.37 -7.27 -34.86
C GLN A 483 16.78 -6.78 -34.53
N LEU A 484 17.05 -6.38 -33.28
CA LEU A 484 18.30 -5.69 -32.92
C LEU A 484 19.32 -6.59 -32.21
N ASP A 485 18.88 -7.57 -31.40
CA ASP A 485 19.78 -8.48 -30.68
C ASP A 485 20.14 -9.74 -31.51
N GLN A 486 20.17 -9.65 -32.85
CA GLN A 486 20.39 -10.80 -33.76
C GLN A 486 21.66 -11.60 -33.43
N HIS A 487 22.73 -10.94 -32.98
CA HIS A 487 23.98 -11.62 -32.61
C HIS A 487 23.85 -12.55 -31.39
N ALA A 488 22.86 -12.30 -30.52
CA ALA A 488 22.54 -13.14 -29.37
C ALA A 488 21.47 -14.21 -29.69
N LEU A 489 20.92 -14.19 -30.90
CA LEU A 489 19.88 -15.12 -31.35
C LEU A 489 20.49 -16.18 -32.26
N HIS A 490 20.19 -17.45 -31.98
CA HIS A 490 20.57 -18.57 -32.83
C HIS A 490 19.56 -18.87 -33.95
N LEU A 491 18.56 -17.99 -34.14
CA LEU A 491 17.42 -18.21 -35.05
C LEU A 491 17.34 -17.11 -36.12
N PRO A 492 17.14 -17.44 -37.41
CA PRO A 492 16.95 -16.46 -38.47
C PRO A 492 15.51 -15.93 -38.44
N VAL A 493 15.18 -15.08 -37.45
CA VAL A 493 13.84 -14.48 -37.33
C VAL A 493 13.91 -13.00 -37.65
N SER A 494 13.29 -12.64 -38.76
CA SER A 494 13.08 -11.25 -39.19
C SER A 494 11.66 -10.82 -38.81
N SER A 495 11.55 -10.12 -37.68
CA SER A 495 10.35 -9.41 -37.16
C SER A 495 9.06 -10.22 -36.94
N ILE A 496 8.17 -9.71 -36.08
CA ILE A 496 6.83 -10.27 -35.85
C ILE A 496 5.88 -9.76 -36.94
N PRO A 497 5.30 -10.64 -37.79
CA PRO A 497 4.38 -10.22 -38.84
C PRO A 497 3.14 -9.49 -38.28
N ASN A 498 2.62 -8.52 -39.03
CA ASN A 498 1.37 -7.80 -38.75
C ASN A 498 1.34 -6.92 -37.48
N LEU A 499 2.46 -6.74 -36.78
CA LEU A 499 2.54 -5.82 -35.65
C LEU A 499 2.60 -4.37 -36.13
N ARG A 500 1.60 -3.55 -35.79
CA ARG A 500 1.60 -2.12 -36.16
C ARG A 500 2.63 -1.33 -35.34
N HIS A 501 3.64 -0.81 -36.02
CA HIS A 501 4.55 0.19 -35.46
C HIS A 501 3.90 1.57 -35.50
N LEU A 502 3.67 2.18 -34.33
CA LEU A 502 3.51 3.63 -34.27
C LEU A 502 4.90 4.22 -34.08
N PRO A 503 5.30 5.22 -34.90
CA PRO A 503 6.53 5.95 -34.64
C PRO A 503 6.45 6.57 -33.24
N PRO A 504 7.56 6.60 -32.49
CA PRO A 504 7.57 7.23 -31.18
C PRO A 504 7.14 8.70 -31.33
N GLN A 505 6.32 9.18 -30.39
CA GLN A 505 5.89 10.58 -30.41
C GLN A 505 7.11 11.47 -30.19
N SER A 506 7.48 12.24 -31.22
CA SER A 506 8.49 13.29 -31.10
C SER A 506 8.05 14.30 -30.05
N ARG A 507 8.94 14.62 -29.12
CA ARG A 507 8.75 15.68 -28.14
C ARG A 507 9.97 16.56 -28.23
N PRO A 508 9.81 17.88 -28.44
CA PRO A 508 10.96 18.77 -28.47
C PRO A 508 11.75 18.62 -27.16
N GLY A 509 13.06 18.46 -27.28
CA GLY A 509 13.96 18.41 -26.13
C GLY A 509 13.87 19.69 -25.29
N ASN A 510 14.40 19.65 -24.06
CA ASN A 510 14.46 20.86 -23.23
C ASN A 510 15.30 21.93 -23.95
N PRO A 511 14.73 23.11 -24.29
CA PRO A 511 15.41 24.11 -25.11
C PRO A 511 16.67 24.67 -24.44
N ALA A 512 16.68 24.72 -23.10
CA ALA A 512 17.81 25.23 -22.35
C ALA A 512 18.99 24.26 -22.31
N ILE A 513 18.73 22.94 -22.39
CA ILE A 513 19.79 21.92 -22.50
C ILE A 513 20.30 21.87 -23.93
N LEU A 514 19.40 21.94 -24.91
CA LEU A 514 19.72 22.01 -26.33
C LEU A 514 20.63 23.19 -26.66
N SER A 515 20.33 24.39 -26.16
CA SER A 515 21.18 25.57 -26.39
C SER A 515 22.59 25.36 -25.83
N THR A 516 22.72 24.87 -24.59
CA THR A 516 24.03 24.60 -23.99
C THR A 516 24.81 23.51 -24.71
N LEU A 517 24.14 22.48 -25.26
CA LEU A 517 24.80 21.46 -26.07
C LEU A 517 25.33 22.04 -27.39
N LYS A 518 24.54 22.90 -28.04
CA LYS A 518 24.94 23.60 -29.27
C LYS A 518 26.10 24.57 -29.03
N ASP A 519 26.07 25.29 -27.91
CA ASP A 519 27.18 26.15 -27.47
C ASP A 519 28.46 25.34 -27.20
N LEU A 520 28.32 24.12 -26.66
CA LEU A 520 29.45 23.27 -26.28
C LEU A 520 30.09 22.53 -27.46
N LEU A 521 29.27 22.01 -28.38
CA LEU A 521 29.72 21.10 -29.44
C LEU A 521 29.68 21.72 -30.85
N GLY A 522 29.03 22.88 -30.99
CA GLY A 522 28.72 23.51 -32.26
C GLY A 522 27.32 23.17 -32.77
N GLU A 523 26.65 24.14 -33.38
CA GLU A 523 25.28 24.00 -33.93
C GLU A 523 25.16 22.83 -34.91
N ASP A 524 26.14 22.65 -35.80
CA ASP A 524 26.11 21.62 -36.85
C ASP A 524 26.41 20.21 -36.32
N ALA A 525 27.00 20.09 -35.12
CA ALA A 525 27.32 18.81 -34.50
C ALA A 525 26.13 18.20 -33.75
N VAL A 526 25.09 18.98 -33.44
CA VAL A 526 23.97 18.57 -32.60
C VAL A 526 22.68 18.53 -33.40
N THR A 527 22.09 17.34 -33.49
CA THR A 527 20.77 17.12 -34.10
C THR A 527 19.72 16.87 -33.03
N ASP A 528 18.62 17.63 -33.06
CA ASP A 528 17.49 17.51 -32.11
C ASP A 528 16.48 16.48 -32.61
N SER A 529 15.88 15.74 -31.67
CA SER A 529 14.67 14.94 -31.88
C SER A 529 14.80 13.89 -32.99
N VAL A 530 15.80 13.02 -32.85
CA VAL A 530 16.13 11.98 -33.83
C VAL A 530 15.32 10.71 -33.55
N VAL A 531 14.77 10.10 -34.60
CA VAL A 531 14.16 8.76 -34.53
C VAL A 531 15.11 7.76 -35.16
N ALA A 532 15.79 6.95 -34.35
CA ALA A 532 16.69 5.90 -34.82
C ALA A 532 15.91 4.67 -35.29
N GLU A 533 16.12 4.29 -36.57
CA GLU A 533 15.52 3.15 -37.26
C GLU A 533 13.99 3.06 -37.11
N GLY A 534 13.29 4.20 -36.97
CA GLY A 534 11.83 4.22 -36.77
C GLY A 534 11.34 3.71 -35.40
N HIS A 535 12.24 3.37 -34.48
CA HIS A 535 11.92 2.65 -33.25
C HIS A 535 12.24 3.42 -31.96
N TYR A 536 13.41 4.06 -31.89
CA TYR A 536 13.85 4.80 -30.70
C TYR A 536 13.81 6.29 -30.94
N PHE A 537 13.15 7.00 -30.02
CA PHE A 537 13.30 8.45 -29.94
C PHE A 537 14.53 8.80 -29.12
N ILE A 538 15.38 9.63 -29.69
CA ILE A 538 16.59 10.18 -29.09
C ILE A 538 16.39 11.69 -29.00
N ASP A 539 16.53 12.26 -27.81
CA ASP A 539 16.32 13.69 -27.59
C ASP A 539 17.35 14.53 -28.35
N CYS A 540 18.63 14.14 -28.31
CA CYS A 540 19.66 14.77 -29.14
C CYS A 540 20.71 13.75 -29.60
N VAL A 541 21.22 13.89 -30.82
CA VAL A 541 22.41 13.17 -31.29
C VAL A 541 23.53 14.17 -31.52
N ALA A 542 24.64 13.97 -30.81
CA ALA A 542 25.88 14.70 -31.02
C ALA A 542 26.82 13.87 -31.89
N THR A 543 27.30 14.45 -32.99
CA THR A 543 28.25 13.80 -33.90
C THR A 543 29.63 14.40 -33.68
N LEU A 544 30.55 13.62 -33.14
CA LEU A 544 31.91 14.07 -32.88
C LEU A 544 32.84 13.66 -34.03
N PRO A 545 33.80 14.52 -34.40
CA PRO A 545 34.83 14.17 -35.37
C PRO A 545 35.72 13.05 -34.81
N PRO A 546 36.27 12.18 -35.67
CA PRO A 546 37.10 11.06 -35.24
C PRO A 546 38.39 11.54 -34.56
N THR A 547 38.74 10.92 -33.44
CA THR A 547 39.89 11.30 -32.59
C THR A 547 41.21 10.66 -33.01
N THR A 548 41.20 9.64 -33.88
CA THR A 548 42.41 8.99 -34.43
C THR A 548 42.29 8.73 -35.92
N LYS A 549 43.42 8.50 -36.61
CA LYS A 549 43.53 8.40 -38.08
C LYS A 549 42.88 7.15 -38.69
N GLU A 550 42.43 6.22 -37.86
CA GLU A 550 41.62 5.07 -38.23
C GLU A 550 40.43 5.05 -37.25
N ASP A 551 39.27 5.58 -37.64
CA ASP A 551 37.92 5.05 -37.30
C ASP A 551 36.79 6.09 -37.39
N GLN A 552 35.58 5.54 -37.40
CA GLN A 552 34.28 6.09 -37.74
C GLN A 552 33.84 7.30 -36.89
N THR A 553 32.91 8.10 -37.43
CA THR A 553 32.25 9.18 -36.69
C THR A 553 31.53 8.65 -35.45
N VAL A 554 31.85 9.21 -34.27
CA VAL A 554 31.20 8.82 -33.01
C VAL A 554 29.87 9.56 -32.89
N ARG A 555 28.76 8.81 -32.80
CA ARG A 555 27.41 9.35 -32.64
C ARG A 555 26.95 9.14 -31.21
N ILE A 556 26.94 10.20 -30.40
CA ILE A 556 26.48 10.15 -29.01
C ILE A 556 24.97 10.40 -28.98
N ALA A 557 24.21 9.46 -28.41
CA ALA A 557 22.76 9.58 -28.23
C ALA A 557 22.44 10.09 -26.82
N LEU A 558 22.06 11.36 -26.71
CA LEU A 558 21.67 11.99 -25.45
C LEU A 558 20.19 11.72 -25.17
N LEU A 559 19.93 11.00 -24.08
CA LEU A 559 18.60 10.61 -23.63
C LEU A 559 18.22 11.40 -22.38
N PHE A 560 17.20 12.25 -22.50
CA PHE A 560 16.73 13.11 -21.43
C PHE A 560 15.93 12.31 -20.40
N ALA A 561 16.63 11.89 -19.35
CA ALA A 561 16.13 10.98 -18.35
C ALA A 561 15.42 11.73 -17.20
N SER A 562 14.17 11.34 -16.94
CA SER A 562 13.46 11.74 -15.72
C SER A 562 13.97 10.91 -14.51
N PRO A 563 13.73 11.33 -13.26
CA PRO A 563 14.06 10.50 -12.09
C PRO A 563 13.31 9.16 -12.06
N THR A 564 12.28 9.00 -12.88
CA THR A 564 11.53 7.75 -13.00
C THR A 564 12.17 6.74 -13.94
N SER A 565 13.19 7.17 -14.70
CA SER A 565 14.05 6.35 -15.55
C SER A 565 15.09 5.56 -14.75
N PHE A 566 15.30 5.93 -13.48
CA PHE A 566 16.30 5.33 -12.60
C PHE A 566 15.66 4.61 -11.41
N CYS A 567 16.42 3.68 -10.82
CA CYS A 567 16.13 3.14 -9.51
C CYS A 567 16.39 4.20 -8.44
N PHE A 568 15.43 4.38 -7.54
CA PHE A 568 15.45 5.37 -6.48
C PHE A 568 16.74 5.29 -5.65
N GLY A 569 17.38 6.45 -5.45
CA GLY A 569 18.63 6.59 -4.71
C GLY A 569 19.89 6.25 -5.50
N THR A 570 19.78 6.01 -6.81
CA THR A 570 20.90 5.62 -7.69
C THR A 570 20.75 6.20 -9.10
N THR A 571 21.83 6.19 -9.89
CA THR A 571 21.82 6.44 -11.34
C THR A 571 21.59 5.16 -12.15
N HIS A 572 21.22 4.06 -11.51
CA HIS A 572 21.00 2.77 -12.16
C HIS A 572 19.71 2.78 -12.98
N PRO A 573 19.74 2.58 -14.31
CA PRO A 573 18.55 2.63 -15.13
C PRO A 573 17.62 1.44 -14.85
N ILE A 574 16.32 1.66 -14.94
CA ILE A 574 15.33 0.55 -14.95
C ILE A 574 15.43 -0.26 -16.24
N GLY A 575 14.91 -1.50 -16.24
CA GLY A 575 15.04 -2.43 -17.36
C GLY A 575 14.64 -1.89 -18.72
N ALA A 576 13.54 -1.15 -18.81
CA ALA A 576 13.10 -0.55 -20.08
C ALA A 576 14.11 0.48 -20.61
N VAL A 577 14.76 1.25 -19.73
CA VAL A 577 15.77 2.25 -20.11
C VAL A 577 17.09 1.55 -20.45
N ALA A 578 17.46 0.54 -19.66
CA ALA A 578 18.63 -0.29 -19.95
C ALA A 578 18.53 -1.01 -21.30
N LEU A 579 17.34 -1.47 -21.66
CA LEU A 579 17.06 -2.05 -22.97
C LEU A 579 17.29 -1.04 -24.10
N ASN A 580 16.77 0.19 -23.97
CA ASN A 580 17.00 1.24 -24.95
C ASN A 580 18.49 1.55 -25.12
N ILE A 581 19.23 1.63 -24.01
CA ILE A 581 20.69 1.82 -24.01
C ILE A 581 21.38 0.69 -24.77
N ARG A 582 21.02 -0.57 -24.49
CA ARG A 582 21.61 -1.73 -25.18
C ARG A 582 21.36 -1.65 -26.69
N HIS A 583 20.12 -1.41 -27.10
CA HIS A 583 19.75 -1.36 -28.50
C HIS A 583 20.39 -0.18 -29.25
N LEU A 584 20.48 1.00 -28.63
CA LEU A 584 21.18 2.14 -29.24
C LEU A 584 22.67 1.86 -29.46
N LYS A 585 23.32 1.12 -28.55
CA LYS A 585 24.69 0.65 -28.76
C LYS A 585 24.81 -0.27 -29.97
N LEU A 586 23.87 -1.20 -30.14
CA LEU A 586 23.84 -2.09 -31.31
C LEU A 586 23.59 -1.33 -32.62
N LEU A 587 22.87 -0.21 -32.58
CA LEU A 587 22.66 0.70 -33.71
C LEU A 587 23.87 1.63 -33.99
N GLY A 588 24.98 1.47 -33.26
CA GLY A 588 26.19 2.27 -33.42
C GLY A 588 26.08 3.68 -32.85
N TYR A 589 25.31 3.86 -31.78
CA TYR A 589 25.31 5.07 -30.96
C TYR A 589 26.00 4.83 -29.61
N GLU A 590 26.56 5.87 -29.03
CA GLU A 590 27.00 5.90 -27.64
C GLU A 590 25.94 6.59 -26.76
N PRO A 591 25.06 5.85 -26.08
CA PRO A 591 23.97 6.43 -25.31
C PRO A 591 24.45 7.01 -23.98
N VAL A 592 24.06 8.26 -23.72
CA VAL A 592 24.32 8.99 -22.48
C VAL A 592 22.98 9.41 -21.86
N LEU A 593 22.74 9.00 -20.62
CA LEU A 593 21.55 9.40 -19.88
C LEU A 593 21.79 10.76 -19.22
N VAL A 594 20.95 11.74 -19.56
CA VAL A 594 21.06 13.11 -19.09
C VAL A 594 19.98 13.36 -18.02
N PRO A 595 20.32 13.50 -16.73
CA PRO A 595 19.34 13.71 -15.65
C PRO A 595 18.79 15.14 -15.68
N VAL A 596 17.73 15.35 -16.46
CA VAL A 596 17.18 16.67 -16.78
C VAL A 596 16.84 17.51 -15.54
N GLN A 597 16.25 16.90 -14.51
CA GLN A 597 15.81 17.65 -13.33
C GLN A 597 16.96 18.19 -12.49
N GLU A 598 18.08 17.45 -12.45
CA GLU A 598 19.28 17.89 -11.75
C GLU A 598 19.92 19.03 -12.53
N LEU A 599 20.05 18.90 -13.86
CA LEU A 599 20.65 19.92 -14.73
C LEU A 599 19.86 21.23 -14.79
N ILE A 600 18.53 21.21 -14.72
CA ILE A 600 17.71 22.44 -14.70
C ILE A 600 17.87 23.21 -13.39
N SER A 601 18.18 22.52 -12.30
CA SER A 601 18.33 23.16 -10.98
C SER A 601 19.69 23.84 -10.78
N GLN A 602 20.65 23.63 -11.68
CA GLN A 602 21.99 24.20 -11.63
C GLN A 602 22.09 25.52 -12.40
N THR A 603 23.17 26.26 -12.16
CA THR A 603 23.54 27.44 -12.97
C THR A 603 23.98 27.04 -14.39
N ALA A 604 24.08 28.02 -15.30
CA ALA A 604 24.46 27.75 -16.68
C ALA A 604 25.88 27.17 -16.82
N GLU A 605 26.82 27.62 -15.98
CA GLU A 605 28.21 27.15 -15.95
C GLU A 605 28.27 25.70 -15.43
N GLU A 606 27.70 25.45 -14.24
CA GLU A 606 27.64 24.11 -13.64
C GLU A 606 26.96 23.09 -14.57
N ARG A 607 25.90 23.50 -15.27
CA ARG A 607 25.21 22.67 -16.26
C ARG A 607 26.13 22.31 -17.43
N THR A 608 26.94 23.25 -17.89
CA THR A 608 27.90 23.02 -18.97
C THR A 608 28.98 22.03 -18.53
N ASP A 609 29.50 22.18 -17.31
CA ASP A 609 30.51 21.29 -16.76
C ASP A 609 29.97 19.87 -16.53
N LEU A 610 28.73 19.74 -16.04
CA LEU A 610 28.08 18.43 -15.91
C LEU A 610 27.87 17.75 -17.26
N LEU A 611 27.44 18.50 -18.29
CA LEU A 611 27.30 17.94 -19.64
C LEU A 611 28.65 17.52 -20.23
N LYS A 612 29.71 18.32 -20.05
CA LYS A 612 31.07 17.93 -20.42
C LYS A 612 31.49 16.62 -19.76
N LYS A 613 31.28 16.49 -18.44
CA LYS A 613 31.59 15.26 -17.70
C LYS A 613 30.82 14.04 -18.18
N LEU A 614 29.56 14.24 -18.58
CA LEU A 614 28.72 13.15 -19.10
C LEU A 614 29.10 12.73 -20.53
N ILE A 615 29.55 13.66 -21.37
CA ILE A 615 29.86 13.44 -22.78
C ILE A 615 31.32 12.98 -22.97
N PHE A 616 32.25 13.51 -22.18
CA PHE A 616 33.70 13.25 -22.27
C PHE A 616 34.29 12.70 -20.97
N PRO A 617 33.88 11.50 -20.51
CA PRO A 617 34.35 10.95 -19.23
C PRO A 617 35.87 10.65 -19.20
N GLN A 618 36.55 10.61 -20.34
CA GLN A 618 37.97 10.25 -20.45
C GLN A 618 38.96 11.44 -20.49
N GLN A 619 38.51 12.69 -20.64
CA GLN A 619 39.43 13.83 -20.73
C GLN A 619 40.09 14.20 -19.39
N GLU A 620 39.50 13.84 -18.24
CA GLU A 620 40.10 14.12 -16.91
C GLU A 620 41.28 13.19 -16.55
N TYR A 621 41.43 12.01 -17.20
CA TYR A 621 42.59 11.15 -16.96
C TYR A 621 43.87 11.65 -17.64
N SER A 622 43.75 12.53 -18.63
CA SER A 622 44.92 13.05 -19.37
C SER A 622 45.54 14.29 -18.73
N GLU A 623 44.84 14.99 -17.83
CA GLU A 623 45.37 16.17 -17.12
C GLU A 623 46.25 15.79 -15.92
N CYS A 624 46.19 14.55 -15.42
CA CYS A 624 47.05 14.09 -14.30
C CYS A 624 48.39 13.46 -14.73
N VAL A 625 48.67 13.31 -16.04
CA VAL A 625 49.91 12.66 -16.52
C VAL A 625 50.85 13.63 -17.26
N GLN A 626 50.41 14.84 -17.60
CA GLN A 626 51.26 15.81 -18.32
C GLN A 626 52.16 16.69 -17.45
N ASP A 627 52.04 16.64 -16.11
CA ASP A 627 52.92 17.39 -15.19
C ASP A 627 54.16 16.61 -14.70
N SER A 628 54.45 15.43 -15.28
CA SER A 628 55.60 14.59 -14.84
C SER A 628 56.71 14.41 -15.86
N GLU A 629 56.67 15.05 -17.03
CA GLU A 629 57.80 15.05 -17.97
C GLU A 629 57.89 16.39 -18.69
N VAL A 630 58.82 17.26 -18.25
CA VAL A 630 59.91 17.85 -19.06
C VAL A 630 60.73 18.81 -18.17
N LYS A 631 61.94 18.35 -17.86
CA LYS A 631 63.22 19.02 -17.53
C LYS A 631 63.28 20.15 -16.50
#